data_AF-A0A086T7Q3-F1
#
_entry.id   AF-A0A086T7Q3-F1
#
_cell.length_a   1.000
_cell.length_b   1.000
_cell.length_c   1.000
_cell.angle_alpha   90.00
_cell.angle_beta   90.00
_cell.angle_gamma   90.00
#
_symmetry.space_group_name_H-M   'P 1'
#
loop_
_entity.id
_entity.type
_entity.pdbx_description
1 polymer ?
#
loop_
_entity_poly.entity_id
_entity_poly.type
_entity_poly.pdbx_seq_one_letter_code
_entity_poly.pdbx_strand_id
1 'polypeptide(L)'
;MGSSSPQDHRPPYQRPDESSPEREKFEKKLRGECHCGQVVYWLSTDNPLDVKYCHCHDCQVLHGAPFQLTAILHKADMAFENGTKGLHFYKTGTKRAEYNLPCKVSCSQCGTFILDEGRNMVLISPSPLNLQTKQQRANFDVRRHIFYERRVKDIYDGKPKWAGLDRQSQRLKDSGEPESE
;
A
#
# COMPACT_ATOMS: atom_id res chain seq x y z
N MET A 1 -7.12 19.45 -22.86
CA MET A 1 -5.98 18.54 -22.71
C MET A 1 -5.18 19.03 -21.52
N GLY A 2 -5.27 18.36 -20.37
CA GLY A 2 -4.52 18.77 -19.17
C GLY A 2 -3.05 18.42 -19.34
N SER A 3 -2.15 19.35 -19.05
CA SER A 3 -0.69 19.13 -19.05
C SER A 3 -0.33 17.96 -18.13
N SER A 4 0.49 17.02 -18.60
CA SER A 4 1.02 15.94 -17.77
C SER A 4 1.87 16.52 -16.64
N SER A 5 1.73 15.96 -15.45
CA SER A 5 2.54 16.33 -14.30
C SER A 5 3.92 15.68 -14.42
N PRO A 6 5.03 16.30 -13.96
CA PRO A 6 6.36 15.69 -14.03
C PRO A 6 6.46 14.29 -13.39
N GLN A 7 5.58 13.99 -12.42
CA GLN A 7 5.48 12.69 -11.77
C GLN A 7 4.92 11.60 -12.70
N ASP A 8 4.12 11.96 -13.69
CA ASP A 8 3.41 11.02 -14.57
C ASP A 8 4.37 10.16 -15.40
N HIS A 9 5.64 10.55 -15.53
CA HIS A 9 6.64 9.81 -16.32
C HIS A 9 7.55 8.90 -15.47
N ARG A 10 7.28 8.75 -14.17
CA ARG A 10 8.07 7.90 -13.27
C ARG A 10 7.18 6.91 -12.52
N PRO A 11 7.66 5.69 -12.25
CA PRO A 11 6.88 4.75 -11.45
C PRO A 11 6.58 5.31 -10.04
N PRO A 12 5.37 5.08 -9.49
CA PRO A 12 4.32 4.21 -10.02
C PRO A 12 3.34 4.90 -11.01
N TYR A 13 3.48 6.20 -11.29
CA TYR A 13 2.53 6.97 -12.10
C TYR A 13 2.74 6.84 -13.60
N GLN A 14 3.93 6.44 -14.03
CA GLN A 14 4.22 6.04 -15.40
C GLN A 14 3.17 5.03 -15.89
N ARG A 15 2.65 5.27 -17.10
CA ARG A 15 1.63 4.40 -17.67
C ARG A 15 2.20 3.03 -18.06
N PRO A 16 1.36 2.00 -18.16
CA PRO A 16 1.81 0.65 -18.54
C PRO A 16 2.46 0.56 -19.93
N ASP A 17 2.06 1.43 -20.85
CA ASP A 17 2.51 1.50 -22.25
C ASP A 17 3.77 2.35 -22.45
N GLU A 18 4.24 3.05 -21.42
CA GLU A 18 5.42 3.90 -21.47
C GLU A 18 6.68 3.15 -21.00
N SER A 19 7.81 3.40 -21.65
CA SER A 19 9.14 2.95 -21.25
C SER A 19 9.98 4.08 -20.64
N SER A 20 10.81 3.77 -19.65
CA SER A 20 11.74 4.68 -18.97
C SER A 20 13.01 3.94 -18.51
N PRO A 21 14.09 4.64 -18.11
CA PRO A 21 15.26 3.99 -17.52
C PRO A 21 14.94 3.15 -16.28
N GLU A 22 13.94 3.54 -15.50
CA GLU A 22 13.48 2.81 -14.32
C GLU A 22 12.56 1.63 -14.65
N ARG A 23 11.95 1.63 -15.85
CA ARG A 23 11.06 0.56 -16.32
C ARG A 23 10.98 0.51 -17.86
N GLU A 24 11.69 -0.44 -18.45
CA GLU A 24 11.68 -0.65 -19.91
C GLU A 24 10.37 -1.28 -20.41
N LYS A 25 9.82 -2.26 -19.67
CA LYS A 25 8.60 -2.99 -20.03
C LYS A 25 7.71 -3.20 -18.81
N PHE A 26 6.39 -3.20 -19.02
CA PHE A 26 5.40 -3.52 -17.99
C PHE A 26 4.38 -4.52 -18.51
N GLU A 27 4.26 -5.66 -17.84
CA GLU A 27 3.21 -6.65 -18.11
C GLU A 27 2.04 -6.44 -17.15
N LYS A 28 0.82 -6.31 -17.66
CA LYS A 28 -0.38 -6.15 -16.82
C LYS A 28 -0.82 -7.50 -16.24
N LYS A 29 -0.51 -7.80 -14.98
CA LYS A 29 -0.90 -9.08 -14.32
C LYS A 29 -2.09 -8.98 -13.39
N LEU A 30 -2.11 -7.97 -12.51
CA LEU A 30 -3.22 -7.75 -11.58
C LEU A 30 -3.81 -6.36 -11.79
N ARG A 31 -5.13 -6.29 -11.94
CA ARG A 31 -5.86 -5.04 -12.03
C ARG A 31 -6.35 -4.61 -10.65
N GLY A 32 -6.18 -3.34 -10.33
CA GLY A 32 -6.84 -2.70 -9.21
C GLY A 32 -7.63 -1.48 -9.67
N GLU A 33 -8.72 -1.19 -8.97
CA GLU A 33 -9.53 0.00 -9.23
C GLU A 33 -10.14 0.55 -7.95
N CYS A 34 -10.31 1.87 -7.88
CA CYS A 34 -11.06 2.47 -6.78
C CYS A 34 -12.56 2.14 -6.88
N HIS A 35 -13.31 2.39 -5.81
CA HIS A 35 -14.74 2.06 -5.76
C HIS A 35 -15.58 2.72 -6.88
N CYS A 36 -15.27 3.97 -7.25
CA CYS A 36 -15.97 4.65 -8.35
C CYS A 36 -15.43 4.34 -9.75
N GLY A 37 -14.37 3.55 -9.88
CA GLY A 37 -13.74 3.20 -11.16
C GLY A 37 -12.92 4.31 -11.83
N GLN A 38 -12.85 5.53 -11.25
CA GLN A 38 -12.08 6.65 -11.81
C GLN A 38 -10.57 6.37 -11.87
N VAL A 39 -10.05 5.70 -10.84
CA VAL A 39 -8.64 5.34 -10.71
C VAL A 39 -8.50 3.87 -11.02
N VAL A 40 -7.74 3.56 -12.07
CA VAL A 40 -7.38 2.20 -12.47
C VAL A 40 -5.86 2.08 -12.49
N TYR A 41 -5.36 0.99 -11.93
CA TYR A 41 -3.94 0.70 -11.89
C TYR A 41 -3.69 -0.79 -12.11
N TRP A 42 -2.44 -1.11 -12.39
CA TRP A 42 -1.98 -2.47 -12.65
C TRP A 42 -0.74 -2.78 -11.83
N LEU A 43 -0.58 -4.07 -11.50
CA LEU A 43 0.67 -4.63 -11.00
C LEU A 43 1.27 -5.59 -12.02
N SER A 44 2.60 -5.59 -12.14
CA SER A 44 3.37 -6.53 -12.97
C SER A 44 3.72 -7.84 -12.26
N THR A 45 3.37 -7.94 -10.98
CA THR A 45 3.61 -9.08 -10.12
C THR A 45 2.41 -9.32 -9.22
N ASP A 46 2.19 -10.58 -8.87
CA ASP A 46 1.25 -11.00 -7.83
C ASP A 46 1.97 -11.48 -6.56
N ASN A 47 3.29 -11.32 -6.49
CA ASN A 47 4.11 -11.72 -5.35
C ASN A 47 4.75 -10.49 -4.68
N PRO A 48 4.08 -9.87 -3.70
CA PRO A 48 4.64 -8.72 -2.98
C PRO A 48 5.82 -9.16 -2.10
N LEU A 49 6.75 -8.23 -1.86
CA LEU A 49 7.91 -8.47 -1.00
C LEU A 49 7.50 -8.77 0.44
N ASP A 50 6.44 -8.12 0.90
CA ASP A 50 5.86 -8.35 2.21
C ASP A 50 4.39 -7.94 2.27
N VAL A 51 3.66 -8.45 3.26
CA VAL A 51 2.29 -8.01 3.55
C VAL A 51 2.11 -7.87 5.05
N LYS A 52 1.69 -6.69 5.50
CA LYS A 52 1.66 -6.33 6.92
C LYS A 52 0.34 -5.72 7.32
N TYR A 53 -0.09 -6.02 8.55
CA TYR A 53 -1.00 -5.14 9.28
C TYR A 53 -0.20 -4.10 10.07
N CYS A 54 -0.47 -2.82 9.82
CA CYS A 54 0.07 -1.71 10.59
C CYS A 54 -0.98 -1.18 11.57
N HIS A 55 -0.63 -1.20 12.85
CA HIS A 55 -1.53 -0.82 13.95
C HIS A 55 -1.23 0.58 14.50
N CYS A 56 -0.35 1.37 13.87
CA CYS A 56 -0.03 2.70 14.40
C CYS A 56 -1.27 3.62 14.34
N HIS A 57 -1.30 4.60 15.24
CA HIS A 57 -2.46 5.49 15.39
C HIS A 57 -2.79 6.27 14.11
N ASP A 58 -1.78 6.74 13.37
CA ASP A 58 -1.99 7.43 12.10
C ASP A 58 -2.67 6.52 11.06
N CYS A 59 -2.29 5.24 10.98
CA CYS A 59 -2.94 4.27 10.09
C CYS A 59 -4.36 3.97 10.55
N GLN A 60 -4.64 3.97 11.84
CA GLN A 60 -6.00 3.77 12.35
C GLN A 60 -6.92 4.93 11.96
N VAL A 61 -6.46 6.16 12.20
CA VAL A 61 -7.24 7.38 11.92
C VAL A 61 -7.46 7.55 10.42
N LEU A 62 -6.39 7.45 9.61
CA LEU A 62 -6.48 7.72 8.17
C LEU A 62 -7.33 6.70 7.41
N HIS A 63 -7.42 5.46 7.91
CA HIS A 63 -8.19 4.40 7.29
C HIS A 63 -9.57 4.19 7.94
N GLY A 64 -9.85 4.86 9.06
CA GLY A 64 -11.07 4.62 9.85
C GLY A 64 -11.21 3.16 10.28
N ALA A 65 -10.10 2.47 10.55
CA ALA A 65 -10.04 1.03 10.76
C ALA A 65 -9.08 0.67 11.91
N PRO A 66 -9.20 -0.52 12.54
CA PRO A 66 -8.28 -0.94 13.60
C PRO A 66 -6.81 -1.05 13.17
N PHE A 67 -6.56 -1.19 11.86
CA PHE A 67 -5.24 -1.30 11.25
C PHE A 67 -5.33 -1.03 9.74
N GLN A 68 -4.17 -0.77 9.12
CA GLN A 68 -4.00 -0.77 7.65
C GLN A 68 -3.42 -2.12 7.19
N LEU A 69 -4.03 -2.75 6.18
CA LEU A 69 -3.40 -3.83 5.41
C LEU A 69 -2.55 -3.21 4.30
N THR A 70 -1.28 -3.60 4.21
CA THR A 70 -0.40 -3.12 3.15
C THR A 70 0.45 -4.23 2.55
N ALA A 71 0.55 -4.26 1.22
CA ALA A 71 1.49 -5.08 0.48
C ALA A 71 2.63 -4.21 -0.09
N ILE A 72 3.87 -4.64 0.13
CA ILE A 72 5.08 -3.89 -0.25
C ILE A 72 5.54 -4.36 -1.63
N LEU A 73 5.70 -3.43 -2.56
CA LEU A 73 6.14 -3.67 -3.95
C LEU A 73 7.17 -2.61 -4.36
N HIS A 74 8.00 -2.94 -5.34
CA HIS A 74 8.83 -1.91 -5.98
C HIS A 74 7.94 -0.95 -6.75
N LYS A 75 8.35 0.33 -6.82
CA LYS A 75 7.60 1.34 -7.60
C LYS A 75 7.39 0.92 -9.06
N ALA A 76 8.42 0.31 -9.67
CA ALA A 76 8.38 -0.15 -11.05
C ALA A 76 7.31 -1.22 -11.28
N ASP A 77 6.93 -1.99 -10.25
CA ASP A 77 5.94 -3.06 -10.35
C ASP A 77 4.50 -2.56 -10.36
N MET A 78 4.28 -1.24 -10.28
CA MET A 78 2.95 -0.63 -10.32
C MET A 78 2.85 0.44 -11.40
N ALA A 79 1.71 0.52 -12.07
CA ALA A 79 1.43 1.51 -13.11
C ALA A 79 -0.03 2.00 -13.03
N PHE A 80 -0.24 3.30 -13.04
CA PHE A 80 -1.58 3.89 -13.20
C PHE A 80 -1.95 4.02 -14.67
N GLU A 81 -3.21 3.74 -15.04
CA GLU A 81 -3.64 3.88 -16.45
C GLU A 81 -3.65 5.34 -16.92
N ASN A 82 -3.88 6.29 -16.01
CA ASN A 82 -4.06 7.71 -16.33
C ASN A 82 -3.14 8.62 -15.49
N GLY A 83 -1.93 8.15 -15.16
CA GLY A 83 -0.98 8.92 -14.36
C GLY A 83 -1.55 9.33 -13.00
N THR A 84 -1.28 10.57 -12.61
CA THR A 84 -1.75 11.15 -11.35
C THR A 84 -3.21 11.65 -11.39
N LYS A 85 -3.90 11.55 -12.53
CA LYS A 85 -5.26 12.07 -12.69
C LYS A 85 -6.25 11.35 -11.77
N GLY A 86 -7.01 12.13 -10.99
CA GLY A 86 -8.00 11.61 -10.04
C GLY A 86 -7.40 11.08 -8.74
N LEU A 87 -6.10 11.31 -8.51
CA LEU A 87 -5.44 11.00 -7.25
C LEU A 87 -5.45 12.22 -6.31
N HIS A 88 -5.59 11.93 -5.02
CA HIS A 88 -5.36 12.86 -3.94
C HIS A 88 -4.12 12.41 -3.16
N PHE A 89 -3.23 13.37 -2.87
CA PHE A 89 -1.98 13.15 -2.14
C PHE A 89 -2.08 13.76 -0.75
N TYR A 90 -1.61 13.05 0.26
CA TYR A 90 -1.62 13.53 1.64
C TYR A 90 -0.33 13.18 2.38
N LYS A 91 0.31 14.16 3.00
CA LYS A 91 1.48 13.92 3.85
C LYS A 91 1.05 13.94 5.32
N THR A 92 1.16 12.80 5.98
CA THR A 92 0.81 12.65 7.40
C THR A 92 1.61 13.57 8.31
N GLY A 93 2.92 13.72 8.06
CA GLY A 93 3.80 14.52 8.93
C GLY A 93 3.47 16.02 8.96
N THR A 94 3.03 16.59 7.83
CA THR A 94 2.61 18.00 7.74
C THR A 94 1.10 18.18 7.86
N LYS A 95 0.34 17.07 7.83
CA LYS A 95 -1.12 17.02 7.81
C LYS A 95 -1.74 17.83 6.66
N ARG A 96 -1.10 17.82 5.49
CA ARG A 96 -1.49 18.61 4.32
C ARG A 96 -1.73 17.76 3.08
N ALA A 97 -2.61 18.27 2.21
CA ALA A 97 -2.82 17.73 0.88
C ALA A 97 -1.66 18.15 -0.03
N GLU A 98 -0.58 17.37 -0.03
CA GLU A 98 0.64 17.65 -0.80
C GLU A 98 1.35 16.37 -1.22
N TYR A 99 2.01 16.44 -2.37
CA TYR A 99 2.93 15.41 -2.82
C TYR A 99 4.32 15.66 -2.22
N ASN A 100 4.63 15.02 -1.10
CA ASN A 100 5.97 15.04 -0.53
C ASN A 100 6.25 13.75 0.26
N LEU A 101 7.22 12.97 -0.22
CA LEU A 101 7.46 11.60 0.23
C LEU A 101 7.96 11.52 1.69
N PRO A 102 7.59 10.48 2.45
CA PRO A 102 6.51 9.54 2.12
C PRO A 102 5.14 10.23 2.18
N CYS A 103 4.22 9.85 1.29
CA CYS A 103 2.85 10.37 1.25
C CYS A 103 1.83 9.28 0.96
N LYS A 104 0.58 9.52 1.35
CA LYS A 104 -0.58 8.66 1.13
C LYS A 104 -1.27 9.06 -0.18
N VAL A 105 -1.80 8.07 -0.90
CA VAL A 105 -2.47 8.25 -2.19
C VAL A 105 -3.82 7.58 -2.17
N SER A 106 -4.87 8.34 -2.48
CA SER A 106 -6.25 7.87 -2.55
C SER A 106 -6.96 8.41 -3.80
N CYS A 107 -8.10 7.84 -4.15
CA CYS A 107 -8.97 8.41 -5.16
C CYS A 107 -9.58 9.73 -4.65
N SER A 108 -9.44 10.81 -5.43
CA SER A 108 -9.98 12.13 -5.07
C SER A 108 -11.51 12.21 -5.11
N GLN A 109 -12.18 11.24 -5.72
CA GLN A 109 -13.64 11.21 -5.83
C GLN A 109 -14.32 10.37 -4.75
N CYS A 110 -13.92 9.10 -4.59
CA CYS A 110 -14.57 8.18 -3.64
C CYS A 110 -13.75 7.92 -2.36
N GLY A 111 -12.55 8.48 -2.25
CA GLY A 111 -11.69 8.30 -1.08
C GLY A 111 -11.05 6.93 -0.93
N THR A 112 -11.26 5.98 -1.86
CA THR A 112 -10.60 4.66 -1.80
C THR A 112 -9.09 4.85 -1.69
N PHE A 113 -8.53 4.36 -0.59
CA PHE A 113 -7.09 4.39 -0.37
C PHE A 113 -6.39 3.38 -1.28
N ILE A 114 -5.34 3.83 -1.97
CA ILE A 114 -4.63 3.04 -2.98
C ILE A 114 -3.26 2.59 -2.47
N LEU A 115 -2.42 3.52 -2.01
CA LEU A 115 -1.06 3.21 -1.55
C LEU A 115 -0.46 4.27 -0.65
N ASP A 116 0.57 3.89 0.11
CA ASP A 116 1.58 4.81 0.61
C ASP A 116 2.80 4.78 -0.31
N GLU A 117 3.22 5.94 -0.77
CA GLU A 117 4.41 6.07 -1.60
C GLU A 117 5.62 6.39 -0.72
N GLY A 118 6.59 5.47 -0.70
CA GLY A 118 7.90 5.69 -0.12
C GLY A 118 8.90 6.26 -1.12
N ARG A 119 10.17 6.34 -0.74
CA ARG A 119 11.24 6.78 -1.66
C ARG A 119 11.44 5.79 -2.82
N ASN A 120 11.56 4.50 -2.48
CA ASN A 120 11.89 3.44 -3.43
C ASN A 120 10.75 2.42 -3.64
N MET A 121 9.81 2.36 -2.70
CA MET A 121 8.78 1.32 -2.61
C MET A 121 7.39 1.93 -2.55
N VAL A 122 6.39 1.15 -2.94
CA VAL A 122 4.99 1.45 -2.66
C VAL A 122 4.43 0.42 -1.69
N LEU A 123 3.57 0.90 -0.80
CA LEU A 123 2.85 0.14 0.20
C LEU A 123 1.38 0.16 -0.21
N ILE A 124 0.99 -0.72 -1.12
CA ILE A 124 -0.35 -0.71 -1.71
C ILE A 124 -1.39 -1.30 -0.75
N SER A 125 -2.62 -0.85 -0.86
CA SER A 125 -3.79 -1.52 -0.32
C SER A 125 -4.14 -2.71 -1.21
N PRO A 126 -4.19 -3.95 -0.69
CA PRO A 126 -4.62 -5.10 -1.50
C PRO A 126 -6.13 -5.10 -1.77
N SER A 127 -6.95 -4.43 -0.95
CA SER A 127 -8.41 -4.49 -1.03
C SER A 127 -9.02 -4.07 -2.37
N PRO A 128 -8.49 -3.06 -3.09
CA PRO A 128 -9.01 -2.68 -4.41
C PRO A 128 -8.53 -3.59 -5.57
N LEU A 129 -7.71 -4.62 -5.31
CA LEU A 129 -7.24 -5.56 -6.33
C LEU A 129 -8.31 -6.60 -6.69
N ASN A 130 -8.40 -6.94 -7.98
CA ASN A 130 -9.20 -8.07 -8.45
C ASN A 130 -8.41 -9.39 -8.32
N LEU A 131 -8.39 -9.97 -7.11
CA LEU A 131 -7.72 -11.25 -6.82
C LEU A 131 -8.63 -12.44 -7.14
N GLN A 132 -8.54 -12.96 -8.36
CA GLN A 132 -9.43 -13.99 -8.91
C GLN A 132 -9.10 -15.39 -8.39
N THR A 133 -7.82 -15.72 -8.20
CA THR A 133 -7.39 -17.09 -7.81
C THR A 133 -7.12 -17.24 -6.32
N LYS A 134 -7.17 -18.48 -5.80
CA LYS A 134 -6.76 -18.78 -4.42
C LYS A 134 -5.29 -18.43 -4.18
N GLN A 135 -4.42 -18.69 -5.17
CA GLN A 135 -3.00 -18.38 -5.07
C GLN A 135 -2.76 -16.87 -4.97
N GLN A 136 -3.47 -16.06 -5.77
CA GLN A 136 -3.40 -14.60 -5.67
C GLN A 136 -3.82 -14.14 -4.27
N ARG A 137 -4.94 -14.63 -3.72
CA ARG A 137 -5.35 -14.31 -2.35
C ARG A 137 -4.31 -14.73 -1.30
N ALA A 138 -3.68 -15.90 -1.47
CA ALA A 138 -2.61 -16.37 -0.58
C ALA A 138 -1.35 -15.49 -0.65
N ASN A 139 -0.96 -15.03 -1.84
CA ASN A 139 0.23 -14.18 -2.00
C ASN A 139 0.07 -12.83 -1.28
N PHE A 140 -1.17 -12.32 -1.22
CA PHE A 140 -1.54 -11.08 -0.52
C PHE A 140 -2.06 -11.30 0.91
N ASP A 141 -1.96 -12.52 1.46
CA ASP A 141 -2.30 -12.78 2.85
C ASP A 141 -1.31 -12.09 3.78
N VAL A 142 -1.80 -11.65 4.94
CA VAL A 142 -0.96 -10.98 5.94
C VAL A 142 0.14 -11.93 6.43
N ARG A 143 1.36 -11.40 6.51
CA ARG A 143 2.54 -12.15 6.96
C ARG A 143 2.96 -11.80 8.37
N ARG A 144 2.61 -10.60 8.86
CA ARG A 144 2.94 -10.12 10.22
C ARG A 144 2.21 -8.82 10.59
N HIS A 145 2.30 -8.48 11.87
CA HIS A 145 1.78 -7.27 12.48
C HIS A 145 2.94 -6.41 12.95
N ILE A 146 2.86 -5.11 12.67
CA ILE A 146 3.78 -4.09 13.19
C ILE A 146 3.00 -3.04 13.98
N PHE A 147 3.68 -2.40 14.93
CA PHE A 147 3.09 -1.44 15.85
C PHE A 147 1.95 -2.03 16.71
N TYR A 148 1.98 -3.34 16.99
CA TYR A 148 0.86 -4.08 17.56
C TYR A 148 0.53 -3.71 19.02
N GLU A 149 1.43 -3.02 19.73
CA GLU A 149 1.11 -2.39 21.02
C GLU A 149 -0.02 -1.36 20.92
N ARG A 150 -0.21 -0.77 19.73
CA ARG A 150 -1.24 0.24 19.46
C ARG A 150 -2.57 -0.34 18.97
N ARG A 151 -2.68 -1.68 18.89
CA ARG A 151 -3.89 -2.35 18.41
C ARG A 151 -5.14 -1.91 19.18
N VAL A 152 -6.27 -1.83 18.49
CA VAL A 152 -7.58 -1.55 19.12
C VAL A 152 -8.17 -2.80 19.78
N LYS A 153 -7.82 -3.99 19.26
CA LYS A 153 -8.22 -5.30 19.79
C LYS A 153 -7.15 -6.34 19.51
N ASP A 154 -7.13 -7.39 20.32
CA ASP A 154 -6.33 -8.57 20.06
C ASP A 154 -6.80 -9.29 18.78
N ILE A 155 -5.85 -9.87 18.05
CA ILE A 155 -6.02 -10.62 16.82
C ILE A 155 -5.25 -11.94 16.96
N TYR A 156 -6.01 -13.03 17.05
CA TYR A 156 -5.51 -14.38 17.23
C TYR A 156 -5.43 -15.10 15.88
N ASP A 157 -4.49 -14.70 15.03
CA ASP A 157 -4.28 -15.25 13.69
C ASP A 157 -2.97 -16.05 13.54
N GLY A 158 -2.21 -16.22 14.63
CA GLY A 158 -0.93 -16.93 14.63
C GLY A 158 0.17 -16.26 13.81
N LYS A 159 -0.05 -15.06 13.28
CA LYS A 159 0.96 -14.32 12.51
C LYS A 159 1.91 -13.60 13.47
N PRO A 160 3.23 -13.56 13.17
CA PRO A 160 4.21 -12.78 13.91
C PRO A 160 3.76 -11.36 14.26
N LYS A 161 3.94 -10.95 15.52
CA LYS A 161 3.58 -9.60 15.98
C LYS A 161 4.76 -8.90 16.62
N TRP A 162 4.90 -7.61 16.30
CA TRP A 162 5.97 -6.77 16.78
C TRP A 162 5.40 -5.52 17.43
N ALA A 163 5.98 -5.13 18.57
CA ALA A 163 5.58 -3.95 19.33
C ALA A 163 5.67 -2.66 18.50
N GLY A 164 6.71 -2.55 17.67
CA GLY A 164 6.96 -1.49 16.70
C GLY A 164 7.25 -2.07 15.31
N LEU A 165 8.35 -1.65 14.68
CA LEU A 165 8.79 -2.20 13.39
C LEU A 165 9.28 -3.64 13.54
N ASP A 166 8.99 -4.46 12.53
CA ASP A 166 9.44 -5.84 12.51
C ASP A 166 10.97 -5.94 12.44
N ARG A 167 11.53 -6.90 13.17
CA ARG A 167 12.98 -7.13 13.30
C ARG A 167 13.75 -5.99 14.01
N GLN A 168 13.06 -5.00 14.55
CA GLN A 168 13.65 -3.84 15.23
C GLN A 168 13.01 -3.54 16.59
N SER A 169 12.03 -4.33 17.01
CA SER A 169 11.29 -4.12 18.27
C SER A 169 11.02 -5.43 18.98
N GLN A 170 10.32 -5.43 20.11
CA GLN A 170 10.02 -6.66 20.83
C GLN A 170 8.97 -7.50 20.09
N ARG A 171 9.12 -8.83 20.14
CA ARG A 171 8.10 -9.79 19.69
C ARG A 171 6.98 -9.93 20.71
N LEU A 172 5.74 -10.00 20.20
CA LEU A 172 4.54 -10.11 21.02
C LEU A 172 3.75 -11.37 20.65
N LYS A 173 3.13 -11.98 21.65
CA LYS A 173 2.11 -13.03 21.50
C LYS A 173 0.85 -12.47 20.85
N ASP A 174 -0.09 -13.33 20.47
CA ASP A 174 -1.40 -12.92 19.93
C ASP A 174 -2.21 -12.07 20.92
N SER A 175 -2.07 -12.36 22.22
CA SER A 175 -2.59 -11.55 23.34
C SER A 175 -1.95 -10.17 23.46
N GLY A 176 -0.87 -9.92 22.71
CA GLY A 176 -0.08 -8.69 22.73
C GLY A 176 0.83 -8.52 23.94
N GLU A 177 0.94 -9.54 24.79
CA GLU A 177 1.99 -9.62 25.80
C GLU A 177 3.35 -9.95 25.14
N PRO A 178 4.48 -9.55 25.74
CA PRO A 178 5.80 -10.00 25.30
C PRO A 178 5.90 -11.52 25.16
N GLU A 179 6.54 -11.99 24.08
CA GLU A 179 7.06 -13.35 24.04
C GLU A 179 8.14 -13.48 25.13
N SER A 180 8.01 -14.47 26.02
CA SER A 180 9.06 -14.79 27.00
C SER A 180 10.29 -15.28 26.25
N GLU A 181 11.48 -14.87 26.70
CA GLU A 181 12.76 -15.40 26.20
C GLU A 181 12.86 -16.92 26.31
#